data_AF-A0A197SNQ3-F1
#
_entry.id   AF-A0A197SNQ3-F1
#
_cell.length_a   1.000
_cell.length_b   1.000
_cell.length_c   1.000
_cell.angle_alpha   90.00
_cell.angle_beta   90.00
_cell.angle_gamma   90.00
#
_symmetry.space_group_name_H-M   'P 1'
#
loop_
_entity.id
_entity.type
_entity.pdbx_description
1 polymer ?
#
loop_
_entity_poly.entity_id
_entity_poly.type
_entity_poly.pdbx_seq_one_letter_code
_entity_poly.pdbx_strand_id
1 'polypeptide(L)'
;MRQLSEADRDAIRLVQDPKFSRWLDQVRATGGCAHPIHLSGSTTTWAPATGEILHHYDTRDEPGERLLIRCRNRRASVCPPCSRLHAGDTFHLVRAGLIGGKNVPPTVRNRPRLFITLTAPSFGPVHRAGDRCRPRRDGGTCEHGRPLGCGAAHEETAILVGQPLCPDCYDYVAHVLWHAHAGKLWDRFTRGVRRHLATAVGLTQSRFPDHARLSFARVAEYQKRAAVHIHAVVRLDGPAGPADEPPPWATTDLLTDAVHASARRVLIHTPYSPAVGQLALRWGTQLDARPLHSDGTGPDDDAVAAYIAKYVTKGADETGAGIDHRALTRTDVETAAVNAHAHALMRTCWHLGALQEYEPLHLRAWAHTLGYRGHILTKSHAYSTTYAALRAGRAQLAQQGDVTGVAHAQWGYIGSGHSPGAMLFAAGIAEELTLNLHVVRHDSHYVQGIVWPR
;
A
#
# COMPACT_ATOMS: atom_id res chain seq x y z
N MET A 1 10.81 -21.51 39.18
CA MET A 1 10.09 -21.68 37.88
C MET A 1 8.61 -21.31 37.90
N ARG A 2 7.85 -21.41 39.01
CA ARG A 2 6.42 -21.01 39.06
C ARG A 2 6.13 -19.50 38.98
N GLN A 3 7.15 -18.64 39.05
CA GLN A 3 7.03 -17.17 39.00
C GLN A 3 7.46 -16.55 37.66
N LEU A 4 7.96 -17.35 36.71
CA LEU A 4 8.36 -16.85 35.39
C LEU A 4 7.14 -16.73 34.47
N SER A 5 7.11 -15.71 33.63
CA SER A 5 6.06 -15.54 32.62
C SER A 5 6.05 -16.74 31.65
N GLU A 6 4.96 -16.90 30.90
CA GLU A 6 4.91 -17.92 29.84
C GLU A 6 6.00 -17.70 28.78
N ALA A 7 6.26 -16.45 28.41
CA ALA A 7 7.30 -16.08 27.46
C ALA A 7 8.71 -16.44 27.96
N ASP A 8 9.01 -16.18 29.25
CA ASP A 8 10.32 -16.49 29.83
C ASP A 8 10.56 -18.00 29.90
N ARG A 9 9.53 -18.77 30.28
CA ARG A 9 9.63 -20.23 30.33
C ARG A 9 9.84 -20.83 28.93
N ASP A 10 9.12 -20.31 27.94
CA ASP A 10 9.29 -20.71 26.55
C ASP A 10 10.68 -20.33 25.99
N ALA A 11 11.17 -19.13 26.31
CA ALA A 11 12.50 -18.68 25.91
C ALA A 11 13.61 -19.58 26.50
N ILE A 12 13.51 -19.93 27.79
CA ILE A 12 14.46 -20.85 28.44
C ILE A 12 14.42 -22.22 27.75
N ARG A 13 13.22 -22.74 27.45
CA ARG A 13 13.05 -24.01 26.73
C ARG A 13 13.70 -23.96 25.35
N LEU A 14 13.53 -22.87 24.61
CA LEU A 14 14.14 -22.70 23.29
C LEU A 14 15.68 -22.71 23.38
N VAL A 15 16.25 -21.98 24.34
CA VAL A 15 17.71 -21.92 24.54
C VAL A 15 18.31 -23.28 24.91
N GLN A 16 17.53 -24.12 25.61
CA GLN A 16 17.94 -25.48 25.99
C GLN A 16 17.82 -26.50 24.85
N ASP A 17 17.18 -26.15 23.72
CA ASP A 17 17.06 -27.04 22.57
C ASP A 17 18.44 -27.22 21.89
N PRO A 18 18.90 -28.46 21.62
CA PRO A 18 20.17 -28.70 20.96
C PRO A 18 20.30 -28.03 19.58
N LYS A 19 19.19 -27.79 18.89
CA LYS A 19 19.14 -27.11 17.58
C LYS A 19 18.90 -25.60 17.69
N PHE A 20 19.01 -25.00 18.88
CA PHE A 20 18.75 -23.58 19.11
C PHE A 20 19.57 -22.65 18.22
N SER A 21 20.86 -22.91 18.03
CA SER A 21 21.73 -22.11 17.15
C SER A 21 21.22 -22.09 15.71
N ARG A 22 20.87 -23.26 15.18
CA ARG A 22 20.30 -23.41 13.84
C ARG A 22 18.95 -22.69 13.73
N TRP A 23 18.11 -22.79 14.76
CA TRP A 23 16.84 -22.06 14.81
C TRP A 23 17.07 -20.55 14.79
N LEU A 24 18.04 -20.04 15.56
CA LEU A 24 18.39 -18.63 15.60
C LEU A 24 18.87 -18.14 14.22
N ASP A 25 19.65 -18.95 13.51
CA ASP A 25 20.08 -18.66 12.14
C ASP A 25 18.88 -18.56 11.18
N GLN A 26 17.90 -19.45 11.30
CA GLN A 26 16.66 -19.32 10.52
C GLN A 26 15.94 -18.00 10.83
N VAL A 27 15.81 -17.61 12.10
CA VAL A 27 15.17 -16.33 12.48
C VAL A 27 15.95 -15.14 11.92
N ARG A 28 17.29 -15.15 11.99
CA ARG A 28 18.17 -14.14 11.38
C ARG A 28 18.02 -14.07 9.87
N ALA A 29 17.91 -15.21 9.18
CA ALA A 29 17.67 -15.26 7.73
C ALA A 29 16.32 -14.62 7.34
N THR A 30 15.30 -14.72 8.20
CA THR A 30 14.05 -13.97 8.03
C THR A 30 14.15 -12.48 8.39
N GLY A 31 15.31 -12.02 8.88
CA GLY A 31 15.54 -10.67 9.36
C GLY A 31 14.71 -10.32 10.60
N GLY A 32 14.45 -11.30 11.47
CA GLY A 32 13.61 -11.11 12.66
C GLY A 32 12.13 -10.96 12.33
N CYS A 33 11.61 -11.64 11.30
CA CYS A 33 10.20 -11.58 10.94
C CYS A 33 9.31 -11.90 12.16
N ALA A 34 8.34 -11.02 12.48
CA ALA A 34 7.47 -11.17 13.64
C ALA A 34 6.46 -12.33 13.54
N HIS A 35 6.06 -12.68 12.31
CA HIS A 35 5.09 -13.75 12.05
C HIS A 35 5.53 -14.64 10.89
N PRO A 36 6.67 -15.36 10.97
CA PRO A 36 7.19 -16.14 9.85
C PRO A 36 6.20 -17.19 9.39
N ILE A 37 6.31 -17.59 8.12
CA ILE A 37 5.58 -18.75 7.59
C ILE A 37 6.47 -19.98 7.74
N HIS A 38 5.87 -21.09 8.17
CA HIS A 38 6.53 -22.37 8.35
C HIS A 38 6.27 -23.25 7.14
N LEU A 39 7.34 -23.70 6.50
CA LEU A 39 7.29 -24.66 5.41
C LEU A 39 7.95 -25.97 5.84
N SER A 40 7.41 -27.09 5.38
CA SER A 40 8.05 -28.41 5.45
C SER A 40 8.30 -28.93 4.04
N GLY A 41 9.41 -29.60 3.81
CA GLY A 41 9.73 -30.21 2.54
C GLY A 41 11.20 -30.12 2.17
N SER A 42 11.49 -30.17 0.88
CA SER A 42 12.86 -30.25 0.38
C SER A 42 13.04 -29.54 -0.97
N THR A 43 14.29 -29.21 -1.26
CA THR A 43 14.72 -28.75 -2.58
C THR A 43 15.96 -29.51 -3.01
N THR A 44 15.97 -29.97 -4.25
CA THR A 44 17.13 -30.60 -4.88
C THR A 44 17.46 -29.82 -6.14
N THR A 45 18.73 -29.48 -6.30
CA THR A 45 19.28 -28.78 -7.45
C THR A 45 20.18 -29.74 -8.21
N TRP A 46 19.93 -29.91 -9.51
CA TRP A 46 20.74 -30.77 -10.38
C TRP A 46 21.52 -29.98 -11.42
N ALA A 47 22.67 -30.51 -11.79
CA ALA A 47 23.45 -30.07 -12.94
C ALA A 47 22.69 -30.44 -14.23
N PRO A 48 22.37 -29.48 -15.11
CA PRO A 48 21.53 -29.75 -16.28
C PRO A 48 22.17 -30.76 -17.26
N ALA A 49 23.50 -30.74 -17.37
CA ALA A 49 24.24 -31.55 -18.33
C ALA A 49 24.47 -33.00 -17.87
N THR A 50 24.65 -33.22 -16.57
CA THR A 50 25.03 -34.53 -16.02
C THR A 50 23.92 -35.20 -15.20
N GLY A 51 22.92 -34.44 -14.77
CA GLY A 51 21.91 -34.92 -13.82
C GLY A 51 22.45 -35.12 -12.40
N GLU A 52 23.68 -34.70 -12.11
CA GLU A 52 24.28 -34.78 -10.78
C GLU A 52 23.56 -33.85 -9.80
N ILE A 53 23.35 -34.30 -8.56
CA ILE A 53 22.81 -33.45 -7.49
C ILE A 53 23.90 -32.48 -7.03
N LEU A 54 23.71 -31.20 -7.35
CA LEU A 54 24.58 -30.12 -6.89
C LEU A 54 24.29 -29.72 -5.44
N HIS A 55 23.03 -29.76 -5.04
CA HIS A 55 22.61 -29.38 -3.70
C HIS A 55 21.29 -30.08 -3.34
N HIS A 56 21.18 -30.55 -2.10
CA HIS A 56 19.95 -31.06 -1.53
C HIS A 56 19.73 -30.43 -0.15
N TYR A 57 18.52 -29.96 0.10
CA TYR A 57 18.10 -29.41 1.38
C TYR A 57 16.76 -30.02 1.76
N ASP A 58 16.62 -30.42 3.02
CA ASP A 58 15.42 -31.07 3.55
C ASP A 58 15.15 -30.58 4.98
N THR A 59 13.89 -30.32 5.30
CA THR A 59 13.52 -29.82 6.63
C THR A 59 13.52 -30.88 7.72
N ARG A 60 13.62 -32.19 7.41
CA ARG A 60 13.66 -33.26 8.42
C ARG A 60 14.73 -33.05 9.50
N ASP A 61 15.86 -32.46 9.12
CA ASP A 61 16.97 -32.19 10.05
C ASP A 61 16.91 -30.79 10.67
N GLU A 62 15.91 -29.97 10.33
CA GLU A 62 15.75 -28.61 10.85
C GLU A 62 15.06 -28.57 12.23
N PRO A 63 15.23 -27.49 13.00
CA PRO A 63 14.49 -27.27 14.25
C PRO A 63 12.97 -27.27 14.00
N GLY A 64 12.26 -28.21 14.61
CA GLY A 64 10.81 -28.38 14.43
C GLY A 64 10.41 -28.84 13.03
N GLU A 65 11.32 -29.53 12.33
CA GLU A 65 11.13 -30.11 10.99
C GLU A 65 10.62 -29.10 9.94
N ARG A 66 11.06 -27.84 10.09
CA ARG A 66 10.50 -26.71 9.32
C ARG A 66 11.56 -25.69 8.92
N LEU A 67 11.27 -25.01 7.82
CA LEU A 67 11.95 -23.82 7.34
C LEU A 67 11.09 -22.59 7.64
N LEU A 68 11.69 -21.58 8.28
CA LEU A 68 11.08 -20.26 8.44
C LEU A 68 11.32 -19.39 7.22
N ILE A 69 10.25 -18.84 6.65
CA ILE A 69 10.34 -17.79 5.63
C ILE A 69 9.61 -16.52 6.08
N ARG A 70 10.03 -15.39 5.52
CA ARG A 70 9.40 -14.08 5.78
C ARG A 70 7.91 -14.10 5.43
N CYS A 71 7.09 -13.49 6.29
CA CYS A 71 5.64 -13.35 6.07
C CYS A 71 5.27 -12.46 4.87
N ARG A 72 6.20 -11.58 4.46
CA ARG A 72 6.00 -10.58 3.39
C ARG A 72 4.80 -9.64 3.63
N ASN A 73 4.34 -9.54 4.88
CA ASN A 73 3.31 -8.58 5.23
C ASN A 73 3.87 -7.17 5.11
N ARG A 74 3.16 -6.31 4.38
CA ARG A 74 3.56 -4.92 4.12
C ARG A 74 3.34 -3.99 5.30
N ARG A 75 2.55 -4.40 6.31
CA ARG A 75 2.05 -3.50 7.36
C ARG A 75 2.99 -3.46 8.54
N ALA A 76 3.38 -2.26 8.97
CA ALA A 76 4.35 -2.09 10.05
C ALA A 76 3.77 -2.55 11.39
N SER A 77 2.51 -2.24 11.67
CA SER A 77 1.71 -2.76 12.79
C SER A 77 1.74 -4.29 12.94
N VAL A 78 1.75 -5.05 11.83
CA VAL A 78 1.76 -6.53 11.87
C VAL A 78 3.18 -7.09 11.87
N CYS A 79 4.06 -6.61 11.01
CA CYS A 79 5.44 -7.11 10.96
C CYS A 79 6.38 -5.98 10.52
N PRO A 80 6.94 -5.19 11.47
CA PRO A 80 7.83 -4.08 11.15
C PRO A 80 9.01 -4.47 10.23
N PRO A 81 9.70 -5.62 10.44
CA PRO A 81 10.85 -5.98 9.60
C PRO A 81 10.47 -6.31 8.16
N CYS A 82 9.37 -7.03 7.93
CA CYS A 82 8.90 -7.34 6.57
C CYS A 82 8.33 -6.09 5.88
N SER A 83 7.61 -5.25 6.63
CA SER A 83 7.10 -3.98 6.16
C SER A 83 8.21 -3.05 5.67
N ARG A 84 9.31 -2.94 6.43
CA ARG A 84 10.46 -2.11 6.02
C ARG A 84 11.12 -2.60 4.73
N LEU A 85 11.30 -3.91 4.58
CA LEU A 85 11.80 -4.49 3.33
C LEU A 85 10.85 -4.20 2.16
N HIS A 86 9.55 -4.34 2.38
CA HIS A 86 8.54 -4.01 1.39
C HIS A 86 8.55 -2.52 1.01
N ALA A 87 8.76 -1.62 1.97
CA ALA A 87 8.92 -0.19 1.73
C ALA A 87 10.14 0.10 0.86
N GLY A 88 11.30 -0.53 1.17
CA GLY A 88 12.51 -0.41 0.37
C GLY A 88 12.32 -0.91 -1.06
N ASP A 89 11.65 -2.06 -1.24
CA ASP A 89 11.31 -2.56 -2.57
C ASP A 89 10.40 -1.60 -3.34
N THR A 90 9.42 -1.04 -2.65
CA THR A 90 8.50 -0.05 -3.22
C THR A 90 9.24 1.21 -3.64
N PHE A 91 10.14 1.71 -2.80
CA PHE A 91 11.00 2.85 -3.10
C PHE A 91 11.78 2.60 -4.38
N HIS A 92 12.49 1.47 -4.49
CA HIS A 92 13.27 1.14 -5.69
C HIS A 92 12.40 0.94 -6.93
N LEU A 93 11.21 0.37 -6.78
CA LEU A 93 10.26 0.19 -7.87
C LEU A 93 9.74 1.52 -8.41
N VAL A 94 9.40 2.46 -7.52
CA VAL A 94 8.93 3.81 -7.93
C VAL A 94 10.09 4.61 -8.51
N ARG A 95 11.22 4.66 -7.80
CA ARG A 95 12.43 5.36 -8.22
C ARG A 95 12.92 4.89 -9.59
N ALA A 96 12.95 3.59 -9.85
CA ALA A 96 13.34 3.06 -11.16
C ALA A 96 12.44 3.59 -12.29
N GLY A 97 11.14 3.80 -12.02
CA GLY A 97 10.24 4.44 -12.98
C GLY A 97 10.40 5.96 -13.07
N LEU A 98 11.04 6.62 -12.12
CA LEU A 98 11.27 8.06 -12.19
C LEU A 98 12.59 8.41 -12.87
N ILE A 99 13.66 7.69 -12.53
CA ILE A 99 15.03 8.06 -12.94
C ILE A 99 15.83 6.94 -13.60
N GLY A 100 15.20 5.78 -13.83
CA GLY A 100 15.87 4.60 -14.39
C GLY A 100 16.61 3.75 -13.35
N GLY A 101 17.30 2.72 -13.84
CA GLY A 101 17.91 1.65 -13.06
C GLY A 101 17.04 0.40 -12.97
N LYS A 102 17.62 -0.72 -12.52
CA LYS A 102 16.93 -2.02 -12.36
C LYS A 102 16.14 -2.44 -13.62
N ASN A 103 16.80 -2.38 -14.78
CA ASN A 103 16.27 -2.68 -16.13
C ASN A 103 15.35 -1.59 -16.73
N VAL A 104 15.34 -0.38 -16.15
CA VAL A 104 14.68 0.79 -16.74
C VAL A 104 15.74 1.78 -17.24
N PRO A 105 15.68 2.29 -18.47
CA PRO A 105 16.65 3.25 -18.97
C PRO A 105 16.64 4.58 -18.20
N PRO A 106 17.79 5.26 -18.02
CA PRO A 106 17.86 6.55 -17.32
C PRO A 106 17.12 7.69 -18.05
N THR A 107 16.88 7.53 -19.36
CA THR A 107 16.13 8.49 -20.18
C THR A 107 14.69 8.70 -19.72
N VAL A 108 14.13 7.78 -18.91
CA VAL A 108 12.78 7.95 -18.33
C VAL A 108 12.64 9.23 -17.49
N ARG A 109 13.75 9.76 -16.97
CA ARG A 109 13.78 11.02 -16.21
C ARG A 109 13.33 12.23 -17.04
N ASN A 110 13.49 12.16 -18.35
CA ASN A 110 13.18 13.25 -19.28
C ASN A 110 11.79 13.10 -19.94
N ARG A 111 11.04 12.06 -19.58
CA ARG A 111 9.70 11.79 -20.12
C ARG A 111 8.69 12.79 -19.55
N PRO A 112 7.60 13.14 -20.26
CA PRO A 112 6.49 13.89 -19.68
C PRO A 112 5.88 13.12 -18.51
N ARG A 113 5.85 13.75 -17.33
CA ARG A 113 5.49 13.06 -16.10
C ARG A 113 4.92 14.01 -15.05
N LEU A 114 3.94 13.51 -14.31
CA LEU A 114 3.25 14.25 -13.25
C LEU A 114 3.20 13.41 -11.97
N PHE A 115 3.27 14.09 -10.84
CA PHE A 115 2.73 13.60 -9.58
C PHE A 115 1.32 14.15 -9.39
N ILE A 116 0.34 13.25 -9.30
CA ILE A 116 -1.08 13.61 -9.21
C ILE A 116 -1.69 13.10 -7.90
N THR A 117 -2.64 13.87 -7.36
CA THR A 117 -3.47 13.46 -6.22
C THR A 117 -4.95 13.58 -6.60
N LEU A 118 -5.65 12.44 -6.60
CA LEU A 118 -7.10 12.35 -6.76
C LEU A 118 -7.75 12.15 -5.38
N THR A 119 -8.60 13.10 -4.98
CA THR A 119 -9.22 13.08 -3.65
C THR A 119 -10.60 12.42 -3.67
N ALA A 120 -11.00 11.82 -2.55
CA ALA A 120 -12.40 11.47 -2.32
C ALA A 120 -13.26 12.73 -2.19
N PRO A 121 -14.55 12.69 -2.58
CA PRO A 121 -15.48 13.78 -2.30
C PRO A 121 -15.68 13.97 -0.78
N SER A 122 -16.40 15.03 -0.41
CA SER A 122 -16.87 15.20 0.96
C SER A 122 -18.17 14.40 1.13
N PHE A 123 -18.27 13.66 2.23
CA PHE A 123 -19.48 12.94 2.64
C PHE A 123 -20.17 13.62 3.83
N GLY A 124 -19.81 14.87 4.12
CA GLY A 124 -20.24 15.59 5.32
C GLY A 124 -19.10 16.35 5.98
N PRO A 125 -19.43 17.30 6.88
CA PRO A 125 -18.43 18.10 7.59
C PRO A 125 -17.74 17.25 8.66
N VAL A 126 -16.40 17.32 8.67
CA VAL A 126 -15.53 16.68 9.66
C VAL A 126 -14.70 17.72 10.40
N HIS A 127 -14.31 17.38 11.64
CA HIS A 127 -13.31 18.12 12.40
C HIS A 127 -11.98 18.17 11.63
N ARG A 128 -11.30 19.31 11.72
CA ARG A 128 -9.98 19.56 11.10
C ARG A 128 -9.04 20.13 12.15
N ALA A 129 -7.75 19.84 12.01
CA ALA A 129 -6.73 20.46 12.80
C ALA A 129 -6.61 21.97 12.47
N GLY A 130 -6.07 22.74 13.42
CA GLY A 130 -5.86 24.18 13.32
C GLY A 130 -6.50 24.95 14.47
N ASP A 131 -6.19 26.24 14.56
CA ASP A 131 -6.58 27.11 15.68
C ASP A 131 -8.09 27.30 15.80
N ARG A 132 -8.82 27.18 14.69
CA ARG A 132 -10.28 27.21 14.65
C ARG A 132 -10.82 26.13 13.71
N CYS A 133 -11.37 25.08 14.30
CA CYS A 133 -11.96 23.97 13.57
C CYS A 133 -13.31 24.38 12.96
N ARG A 134 -13.36 24.55 11.62
CA ARG A 134 -14.62 24.81 10.87
C ARG A 134 -15.47 25.94 11.50
N PRO A 135 -14.93 27.17 11.63
CA PRO A 135 -15.71 28.29 12.16
C PRO A 135 -16.88 28.60 11.21
N ARG A 136 -18.05 28.88 11.77
CA ARG A 136 -19.24 29.28 11.02
C ARG A 136 -19.78 30.56 11.66
N ARG A 137 -19.92 31.63 10.87
CA ARG A 137 -20.27 32.98 11.38
C ARG A 137 -21.66 33.01 11.99
N ASP A 138 -22.63 32.36 11.35
CA ASP A 138 -24.04 32.41 11.75
C ASP A 138 -24.43 31.31 12.76
N GLY A 139 -23.44 30.55 13.25
CA GLY A 139 -23.69 29.40 14.11
C GLY A 139 -24.64 28.39 13.45
N GLY A 140 -25.62 27.94 14.23
CA GLY A 140 -26.67 27.02 13.81
C GLY A 140 -26.41 25.56 14.17
N THR A 141 -27.51 24.82 14.31
CA THR A 141 -27.52 23.38 14.55
C THR A 141 -28.07 22.65 13.33
N CYS A 142 -27.61 21.42 13.10
CA CYS A 142 -28.30 20.53 12.18
C CYS A 142 -29.65 20.10 12.77
N GLU A 143 -30.45 19.40 11.97
CA GLU A 143 -31.73 18.81 12.41
C GLU A 143 -31.58 17.84 13.60
N HIS A 144 -30.38 17.24 13.77
CA HIS A 144 -30.03 16.38 14.90
C HIS A 144 -29.60 17.15 16.16
N GLY A 145 -29.73 18.48 16.17
CA GLY A 145 -29.39 19.35 17.30
C GLY A 145 -27.90 19.57 17.54
N ARG A 146 -27.02 19.12 16.63
CA ARG A 146 -25.57 19.30 16.76
C ARG A 146 -25.07 20.57 16.06
N PRO A 147 -24.04 21.25 16.59
CA PRO A 147 -23.48 22.43 15.93
C PRO A 147 -22.99 22.16 14.50
N LEU A 148 -23.29 23.08 13.58
CA LEU A 148 -22.82 23.04 12.19
C LEU A 148 -21.37 23.50 12.00
N GLY A 149 -20.72 23.94 13.08
CA GLY A 149 -19.31 24.31 13.17
C GLY A 149 -18.79 24.02 14.58
N CYS A 150 -17.47 23.88 14.74
CA CYS A 150 -16.86 23.55 16.02
C CYS A 150 -16.22 24.76 16.69
N GLY A 151 -15.43 25.55 15.95
CA GLY A 151 -14.75 26.75 16.44
C GLY A 151 -13.56 26.48 17.38
N ALA A 152 -13.45 25.30 17.98
CA ALA A 152 -12.36 24.92 18.88
C ALA A 152 -11.03 24.72 18.15
N ALA A 153 -9.92 24.86 18.87
CA ALA A 153 -8.60 24.49 18.37
C ALA A 153 -8.42 22.97 18.44
N HIS A 154 -7.85 22.39 17.39
CA HIS A 154 -7.49 20.98 17.36
C HIS A 154 -6.05 20.81 16.91
N GLU A 155 -5.27 20.10 17.71
CA GLU A 155 -3.96 19.61 17.27
C GLU A 155 -4.12 18.53 16.20
N GLU A 156 -3.05 18.30 15.44
CA GLU A 156 -3.05 17.38 14.31
C GLU A 156 -3.22 15.89 14.68
N THR A 157 -2.89 15.58 15.93
CA THR A 157 -3.03 14.27 16.56
C THR A 157 -4.31 14.13 17.37
N ALA A 158 -5.12 15.20 17.50
CA ALA A 158 -6.34 15.17 18.29
C ALA A 158 -7.31 14.12 17.74
N ILE A 159 -7.87 13.30 18.65
CA ILE A 159 -8.72 12.16 18.32
C ILE A 159 -9.95 12.55 17.49
N LEU A 160 -10.44 13.79 17.66
CA LEU A 160 -11.60 14.31 16.92
C LEU A 160 -11.28 14.59 15.45
N VAL A 161 -10.03 14.90 15.09
CA VAL A 161 -9.68 15.29 13.71
C VAL A 161 -10.02 14.18 12.72
N GLY A 162 -10.82 14.51 11.72
CA GLY A 162 -11.32 13.58 10.73
C GLY A 162 -12.68 12.94 11.08
N GLN A 163 -13.12 13.01 12.34
CA GLN A 163 -14.46 12.55 12.71
C GLN A 163 -15.54 13.56 12.28
N PRO A 164 -16.77 13.10 11.96
CA PRO A 164 -17.88 13.98 11.60
C PRO A 164 -18.25 14.94 12.73
N LEU A 165 -18.61 16.19 12.38
CA LEU A 165 -19.21 17.12 13.36
C LEU A 165 -20.55 16.56 13.89
N CYS A 166 -21.31 15.92 13.01
CA CYS A 166 -22.51 15.17 13.33
C CYS A 166 -22.45 13.81 12.61
N PRO A 167 -22.37 12.69 13.33
CA PRO A 167 -22.41 11.35 12.74
C PRO A 167 -23.68 11.14 11.92
N ASP A 168 -24.83 11.64 12.38
CA ASP A 168 -26.13 11.43 11.73
C ASP A 168 -26.26 12.23 10.42
N CYS A 169 -25.55 13.36 10.28
CA CYS A 169 -25.47 14.11 9.02
C CYS A 169 -24.41 13.57 8.04
N TYR A 170 -23.60 12.59 8.44
CA TYR A 170 -22.52 12.09 7.59
C TYR A 170 -23.04 10.97 6.68
N ASP A 171 -22.77 11.08 5.38
CA ASP A 171 -23.18 10.11 4.38
C ASP A 171 -22.23 8.90 4.34
N TYR A 172 -22.42 8.01 5.31
CA TYR A 172 -21.66 6.77 5.40
C TYR A 172 -21.90 5.84 4.20
N VAL A 173 -23.11 5.86 3.62
CA VAL A 173 -23.47 4.99 2.51
C VAL A 173 -22.71 5.39 1.26
N ALA A 174 -22.72 6.67 0.90
CA ALA A 174 -21.93 7.16 -0.23
C ALA A 174 -20.43 6.97 0.00
N HIS A 175 -19.92 7.12 1.24
CA HIS A 175 -18.52 6.86 1.55
C HIS A 175 -18.14 5.40 1.24
N VAL A 176 -18.83 4.43 1.84
CA VAL A 176 -18.54 3.00 1.64
C VAL A 176 -18.68 2.59 0.18
N LEU A 177 -19.73 3.04 -0.51
CA LEU A 177 -19.93 2.72 -1.92
C LEU A 177 -18.89 3.39 -2.80
N TRP A 178 -18.45 4.60 -2.49
CA TRP A 178 -17.34 5.25 -3.17
C TRP A 178 -16.03 4.47 -2.99
N HIS A 179 -15.71 4.03 -1.77
CA HIS A 179 -14.56 3.17 -1.49
C HIS A 179 -14.58 1.87 -2.30
N ALA A 180 -15.72 1.18 -2.33
CA ALA A 180 -15.89 -0.07 -3.08
C ALA A 180 -15.69 0.13 -4.60
N HIS A 181 -15.97 1.34 -5.09
CA HIS A 181 -15.84 1.73 -6.50
C HIS A 181 -14.56 2.51 -6.83
N ALA A 182 -13.69 2.83 -5.86
CA ALA A 182 -12.46 3.61 -6.08
C ALA A 182 -11.55 3.00 -7.15
N GLY A 183 -11.45 1.65 -7.19
CA GLY A 183 -10.73 0.95 -8.26
C GLY A 183 -11.34 1.13 -9.66
N LYS A 184 -12.68 1.16 -9.76
CA LYS A 184 -13.39 1.43 -11.02
C LYS A 184 -13.26 2.90 -11.42
N LEU A 185 -13.32 3.83 -10.47
CA LEU A 185 -13.07 5.27 -10.71
C LEU A 185 -11.67 5.47 -11.28
N TRP A 186 -10.66 4.77 -10.75
CA TRP A 186 -9.29 4.80 -11.28
C TRP A 186 -9.20 4.23 -12.70
N ASP A 187 -9.82 3.08 -12.98
CA ASP A 187 -9.84 2.52 -14.33
C ASP A 187 -10.46 3.51 -15.34
N ARG A 188 -11.62 4.09 -15.01
CA ARG A 188 -12.29 5.11 -15.83
C ARG A 188 -11.44 6.36 -16.01
N PHE A 189 -10.75 6.80 -14.97
CA PHE A 189 -9.79 7.91 -15.04
C PHE A 189 -8.67 7.61 -16.04
N THR A 190 -7.95 6.48 -15.90
CA THR A 190 -6.85 6.20 -16.83
C THR A 190 -7.32 5.99 -18.28
N ARG A 191 -8.54 5.46 -18.50
CA ARG A 191 -9.15 5.39 -19.84
C ARG A 191 -9.48 6.77 -20.39
N GLY A 192 -10.00 7.67 -19.55
CA GLY A 192 -10.32 9.05 -19.91
C GLY A 192 -9.07 9.85 -20.27
N VAL A 193 -7.97 9.70 -19.53
CA VAL A 193 -6.67 10.32 -19.87
C VAL A 193 -6.20 9.86 -21.24
N ARG A 194 -6.13 8.53 -21.49
CA ARG A 194 -5.72 8.00 -22.80
C ARG A 194 -6.61 8.48 -23.94
N ARG A 195 -7.92 8.56 -23.71
CA ARG A 195 -8.87 9.08 -24.70
C ARG A 195 -8.62 10.55 -25.01
N HIS A 196 -8.44 11.38 -23.99
CA HIS A 196 -8.19 12.81 -24.17
C HIS A 196 -6.89 13.06 -24.94
N LEU A 197 -5.82 12.35 -24.57
CA LEU A 197 -4.55 12.40 -25.28
C LEU A 197 -4.70 11.99 -26.75
N ALA A 198 -5.38 10.87 -27.03
CA ALA A 198 -5.62 10.41 -28.39
C ALA A 198 -6.40 11.44 -29.22
N THR A 199 -7.51 11.98 -28.66
CA THR A 199 -8.34 12.98 -29.34
C THR A 199 -7.57 14.26 -29.66
N ALA A 200 -6.69 14.71 -28.75
CA ALA A 200 -5.90 15.92 -28.95
C ALA A 200 -4.96 15.85 -30.17
N VAL A 201 -4.64 14.64 -30.63
CA VAL A 201 -3.74 14.40 -31.78
C VAL A 201 -4.44 13.69 -32.94
N GLY A 202 -5.77 13.70 -32.97
CA GLY A 202 -6.56 13.12 -34.07
C GLY A 202 -6.59 11.59 -34.10
N LEU A 203 -6.22 10.92 -33.01
CA LEU A 203 -6.25 9.46 -32.90
C LEU A 203 -7.54 8.96 -32.22
N THR A 204 -7.98 7.78 -32.64
CA THR A 204 -8.97 7.01 -31.86
C THR A 204 -8.30 6.40 -30.63
N GLN A 205 -9.04 6.27 -29.53
CA GLN A 205 -8.49 5.69 -28.29
C GLN A 205 -7.92 4.28 -28.50
N SER A 206 -8.49 3.48 -29.41
CA SER A 206 -8.02 2.11 -29.69
C SER A 206 -6.64 2.06 -30.33
N ARG A 207 -6.24 3.10 -31.05
CA ARG A 207 -4.91 3.22 -31.67
C ARG A 207 -3.86 3.86 -30.75
N PHE A 208 -4.26 4.46 -29.63
CA PHE A 208 -3.33 5.09 -28.69
C PHE A 208 -2.13 4.18 -28.31
N PRO A 209 -2.31 2.88 -28.01
CA PRO A 209 -1.20 1.99 -27.65
C PRO A 209 -0.12 1.84 -28.73
N ASP A 210 -0.46 2.08 -30.01
CA ASP A 210 0.48 2.00 -31.15
C ASP A 210 1.38 3.25 -31.24
N HIS A 211 1.01 4.33 -30.55
CA HIS A 211 1.70 5.63 -30.61
C HIS A 211 2.31 6.06 -29.29
N ALA A 212 1.72 5.69 -28.15
CA ALA A 212 2.20 6.10 -26.83
C ALA A 212 1.64 5.19 -25.73
N ARG A 213 2.31 5.22 -24.58
CA ARG A 213 1.88 4.46 -23.39
C ARG A 213 1.78 5.36 -22.17
N LEU A 214 0.61 5.31 -21.51
CA LEU A 214 0.41 5.90 -20.19
C LEU A 214 0.86 4.91 -19.11
N SER A 215 2.05 5.16 -18.58
CA SER A 215 2.64 4.41 -17.47
C SER A 215 2.34 5.08 -16.14
N PHE A 216 2.14 4.30 -15.08
CA PHE A 216 1.87 4.87 -13.76
C PHE A 216 2.26 3.94 -12.62
N ALA A 217 2.51 4.53 -11.46
CA ALA A 217 2.45 3.87 -10.16
C ALA A 217 1.56 4.70 -9.24
N ARG A 218 0.55 4.06 -8.64
CA ARG A 218 -0.39 4.70 -7.72
C ARG A 218 -0.40 4.06 -6.35
N VAL A 219 -0.57 4.88 -5.33
CA VAL A 219 -0.81 4.47 -3.94
C VAL A 219 -2.15 5.01 -3.45
N ALA A 220 -2.91 4.19 -2.72
CA ALA A 220 -4.09 4.63 -1.98
C ALA A 220 -3.70 4.93 -0.54
N GLU A 221 -4.00 6.13 -0.06
CA GLU A 221 -3.70 6.63 1.28
C GLU A 221 -4.99 6.93 2.02
N TYR A 222 -5.16 6.36 3.22
CA TYR A 222 -6.23 6.76 4.12
C TYR A 222 -5.93 8.14 4.72
N GLN A 223 -6.87 9.06 4.57
CA GLN A 223 -6.82 10.35 5.24
C GLN A 223 -7.37 10.24 6.67
N LYS A 224 -7.11 11.25 7.52
CA LYS A 224 -7.67 11.30 8.89
C LYS A 224 -9.20 11.15 8.94
N ARG A 225 -9.89 11.57 7.87
CA ARG A 225 -11.34 11.39 7.70
C ARG A 225 -11.77 10.02 7.18
N ALA A 226 -10.88 9.03 7.27
CA ALA A 226 -11.02 7.66 6.79
C ALA A 226 -11.21 7.46 5.27
N ALA A 227 -11.45 8.51 4.48
CA ALA A 227 -11.58 8.40 3.03
C ALA A 227 -10.22 8.28 2.34
N VAL A 228 -10.10 7.37 1.35
CA VAL A 228 -8.86 7.20 0.59
C VAL A 228 -8.62 8.31 -0.42
N HIS A 229 -7.37 8.76 -0.53
CA HIS A 229 -6.85 9.55 -1.65
C HIS A 229 -5.97 8.65 -2.51
N ILE A 230 -5.93 8.92 -3.82
CA ILE A 230 -5.01 8.23 -4.73
C ILE A 230 -3.91 9.20 -5.14
N HIS A 231 -2.69 8.90 -4.73
CA HIS A 231 -1.48 9.56 -5.22
C HIS A 231 -0.89 8.72 -6.34
N ALA A 232 -0.46 9.32 -7.43
CA ALA A 232 0.15 8.59 -8.53
C ALA A 232 1.25 9.37 -9.22
N VAL A 233 2.31 8.67 -9.60
CA VAL A 233 3.19 9.12 -10.67
C VAL A 233 2.59 8.62 -11.97
N VAL A 234 2.37 9.52 -12.92
CA VAL A 234 1.98 9.20 -14.29
C VAL A 234 3.06 9.67 -15.24
N ARG A 235 3.37 8.87 -16.27
CA ARG A 235 4.45 9.12 -17.24
C ARG A 235 3.98 8.72 -18.64
N LEU A 236 4.30 9.52 -19.64
CA LEU A 236 4.12 9.16 -21.05
C LEU A 236 5.41 8.57 -21.63
N ASP A 237 5.28 7.35 -22.14
CA ASP A 237 6.33 6.62 -22.83
C ASP A 237 5.97 6.44 -24.32
N GLY A 238 6.95 6.02 -25.13
CA GLY A 238 6.68 5.48 -26.46
C GLY A 238 5.86 4.17 -26.40
N PRO A 239 5.36 3.67 -27.54
CA PRO A 239 4.52 2.47 -27.60
C PRO A 239 5.16 1.22 -27.00
N ALA A 240 6.49 1.04 -27.16
CA ALA A 240 7.20 -0.09 -26.57
C ALA A 240 7.52 0.08 -25.07
N GLY A 241 7.17 1.23 -24.46
CA GLY A 241 7.33 1.49 -23.03
C GLY A 241 8.59 2.30 -22.69
N PRO A 242 9.20 2.10 -21.51
CA PRO A 242 10.18 3.05 -20.95
C PRO A 242 11.48 3.20 -21.75
N ALA A 243 11.80 2.24 -22.61
CA ALA A 243 12.97 2.31 -23.50
C ALA A 243 12.70 3.06 -24.81
N ASP A 244 11.44 3.39 -25.07
CA ASP A 244 10.99 4.02 -26.30
C ASP A 244 10.69 5.50 -26.07
N GLU A 245 11.00 6.32 -27.06
CA GLU A 245 10.83 7.76 -26.99
C GLU A 245 9.36 8.11 -27.15
N PRO A 246 8.77 8.96 -26.28
CA PRO A 246 7.42 9.44 -26.50
C PRO A 246 7.40 10.32 -27.75
N PRO A 247 6.29 10.32 -28.49
CA PRO A 247 6.17 11.15 -29.69
C PRO A 247 6.23 12.65 -29.34
N PRO A 248 6.63 13.56 -30.26
CA PRO A 248 6.85 14.97 -29.95
C PRO A 248 5.62 15.72 -29.39
N TRP A 249 4.41 15.25 -29.70
CA TRP A 249 3.17 15.83 -29.17
C TRP A 249 2.90 15.46 -27.70
N ALA A 250 3.56 14.42 -27.16
CA ALA A 250 3.42 14.00 -25.79
C ALA A 250 4.19 14.98 -24.90
N THR A 251 3.53 16.05 -24.48
CA THR A 251 4.09 17.06 -23.59
C THR A 251 3.50 16.95 -22.18
N THR A 252 4.19 17.54 -21.20
CA THR A 252 3.71 17.60 -19.81
C THR A 252 2.42 18.41 -19.70
N ASP A 253 2.27 19.46 -20.50
CA ASP A 253 1.06 20.29 -20.54
C ASP A 253 -0.14 19.50 -21.05
N LEU A 254 0.02 18.79 -22.17
CA LEU A 254 -1.04 17.96 -22.72
C LEU A 254 -1.44 16.83 -21.76
N LEU A 255 -0.47 16.25 -21.05
CA LEU A 255 -0.72 15.27 -20.01
C LEU A 255 -1.49 15.88 -18.83
N THR A 256 -1.15 17.11 -18.42
CA THR A 256 -1.82 17.85 -17.35
C THR A 256 -3.28 18.12 -17.71
N ASP A 257 -3.52 18.62 -18.92
CA ASP A 257 -4.87 18.86 -19.45
C ASP A 257 -5.69 17.57 -19.48
N ALA A 258 -5.10 16.47 -19.96
CA ALA A 258 -5.76 15.17 -20.01
C ALA A 258 -6.14 14.64 -18.61
N VAL A 259 -5.27 14.80 -17.62
CA VAL A 259 -5.54 14.45 -16.22
C VAL A 259 -6.71 15.26 -15.67
N HIS A 260 -6.66 16.59 -15.81
CA HIS A 260 -7.73 17.46 -15.33
C HIS A 260 -9.08 17.19 -16.04
N ALA A 261 -9.05 17.07 -17.37
CA ALA A 261 -10.24 16.77 -18.16
C ALA A 261 -10.86 15.42 -17.77
N SER A 262 -10.03 14.40 -17.58
CA SER A 262 -10.50 13.08 -17.18
C SER A 262 -11.08 13.09 -15.76
N ALA A 263 -10.38 13.67 -14.80
CA ALA A 263 -10.83 13.67 -13.41
C ALA A 263 -12.20 14.35 -13.24
N ARG A 264 -12.44 15.47 -13.96
CA ARG A 264 -13.73 16.18 -13.95
C ARG A 264 -14.87 15.38 -14.58
N ARG A 265 -14.57 14.50 -15.54
CA ARG A 265 -15.57 13.75 -16.33
C ARG A 265 -15.91 12.37 -15.79
N VAL A 266 -15.06 11.78 -14.95
CA VAL A 266 -15.30 10.44 -14.41
C VAL A 266 -16.57 10.43 -13.58
N LEU A 267 -17.50 9.57 -13.99
CA LEU A 267 -18.76 9.31 -13.30
C LEU A 267 -19.05 7.81 -13.37
N ILE A 268 -19.45 7.23 -12.24
CA ILE A 268 -19.89 5.84 -12.13
C ILE A 268 -21.23 5.83 -11.40
N HIS A 269 -22.17 5.05 -11.89
CA HIS A 269 -23.41 4.79 -11.17
C HIS A 269 -23.31 3.47 -10.41
N THR A 270 -23.80 3.45 -9.18
CA THR A 270 -23.97 2.19 -8.45
C THR A 270 -25.11 1.38 -9.09
N PRO A 271 -25.17 0.05 -8.86
CA PRO A 271 -26.42 -0.67 -9.01
C PRO A 271 -27.53 0.05 -8.22
N TYR A 272 -28.72 0.10 -8.80
CA TYR A 272 -29.91 0.56 -8.08
C TYR A 272 -30.22 -0.42 -6.96
N SER A 273 -30.47 0.07 -5.76
CA SER A 273 -31.01 -0.71 -4.65
C SER A 273 -32.26 -0.01 -4.13
N PRO A 274 -33.37 -0.71 -3.82
CA PRO A 274 -34.55 -0.08 -3.22
C PRO A 274 -34.24 0.67 -1.91
N ALA A 275 -33.24 0.23 -1.15
CA ALA A 275 -32.87 0.82 0.14
C ALA A 275 -32.03 2.11 0.02
N VAL A 276 -31.29 2.28 -1.09
CA VAL A 276 -30.27 3.33 -1.24
C VAL A 276 -30.49 4.19 -2.50
N GLY A 277 -31.31 3.72 -3.44
CA GLY A 277 -31.40 4.24 -4.79
C GLY A 277 -30.16 3.93 -5.63
N GLN A 278 -29.91 4.78 -6.62
CA GLN A 278 -28.71 4.74 -7.45
C GLN A 278 -27.87 6.00 -7.16
N LEU A 279 -26.61 5.80 -6.78
CA LEU A 279 -25.69 6.90 -6.51
C LEU A 279 -24.78 7.19 -7.70
N ALA A 280 -24.52 8.47 -7.94
CA ALA A 280 -23.57 8.98 -8.91
C ALA A 280 -22.22 9.28 -8.23
N LEU A 281 -21.22 8.43 -8.45
CA LEU A 281 -19.90 8.49 -7.81
C LEU A 281 -18.89 9.21 -8.71
N ARG A 282 -18.14 10.17 -8.14
CA ARG A 282 -17.12 10.99 -8.80
C ARG A 282 -15.90 11.20 -7.90
N TRP A 283 -14.79 11.70 -8.47
CA TRP A 283 -13.70 12.25 -7.65
C TRP A 283 -14.15 13.53 -6.93
N GLY A 284 -13.47 13.86 -5.84
CA GLY A 284 -13.64 15.14 -5.15
C GLY A 284 -13.20 16.32 -6.02
N THR A 285 -13.57 17.53 -5.60
CA THR A 285 -13.24 18.77 -6.32
C THR A 285 -11.76 19.13 -6.27
N GLN A 286 -11.04 18.65 -5.26
CA GLN A 286 -9.61 18.88 -5.12
C GLN A 286 -8.85 17.84 -5.96
N LEU A 287 -8.09 18.33 -6.93
CA LEU A 287 -7.11 17.57 -7.69
C LEU A 287 -5.83 18.39 -7.74
N ASP A 288 -4.71 17.75 -7.43
CA ASP A 288 -3.39 18.31 -7.56
C ASP A 288 -2.64 17.56 -8.68
N ALA A 289 -2.02 18.27 -9.60
CA ALA A 289 -1.23 17.71 -10.69
C ALA A 289 0.03 18.55 -10.87
N ARG A 290 1.16 18.01 -10.43
CA ARG A 290 2.45 18.70 -10.44
C ARG A 290 3.40 18.04 -11.43
N PRO A 291 3.93 18.79 -12.40
CA PRO A 291 5.08 18.37 -13.19
C PRO A 291 6.25 17.88 -12.33
N LEU A 292 6.89 16.80 -12.78
CA LEU A 292 8.18 16.38 -12.24
C LEU A 292 9.25 16.71 -13.29
N HIS A 293 9.93 17.83 -13.12
CA HIS A 293 10.97 18.27 -14.04
C HIS A 293 12.35 17.76 -13.63
N SER A 294 13.26 17.63 -14.59
CA SER A 294 14.67 17.35 -14.34
C SER A 294 15.46 18.60 -13.91
N ASP A 295 14.89 19.81 -14.10
CA ASP A 295 15.52 21.12 -13.86
C ASP A 295 15.23 21.75 -12.48
N GLY A 296 14.55 21.03 -11.58
CA GLY A 296 14.37 21.43 -10.18
C GLY A 296 13.15 22.30 -9.87
N THR A 297 12.29 22.60 -10.84
CA THR A 297 11.04 23.36 -10.61
C THR A 297 9.87 22.51 -10.06
N GLY A 298 10.08 21.20 -9.85
CA GLY A 298 9.10 20.25 -9.30
C GLY A 298 9.63 19.44 -8.12
N PRO A 299 8.79 18.59 -7.49
CA PRO A 299 9.21 17.68 -6.42
C PRO A 299 10.40 16.82 -6.84
N ASP A 300 11.39 16.69 -5.95
CA ASP A 300 12.54 15.82 -6.18
C ASP A 300 12.11 14.34 -6.36
N ASP A 301 12.75 13.66 -7.30
CA ASP A 301 12.39 12.29 -7.70
C ASP A 301 12.53 11.29 -6.54
N ASP A 302 13.59 11.45 -5.74
CA ASP A 302 13.82 10.61 -4.57
C ASP A 302 12.82 10.94 -3.45
N ALA A 303 12.45 12.21 -3.29
CA ALA A 303 11.38 12.62 -2.38
C ALA A 303 10.02 12.01 -2.77
N VAL A 304 9.66 11.97 -4.06
CA VAL A 304 8.41 11.35 -4.54
C VAL A 304 8.42 9.84 -4.31
N ALA A 305 9.53 9.17 -4.61
CA ALA A 305 9.66 7.74 -4.37
C ALA A 305 9.56 7.40 -2.87
N ALA A 306 10.22 8.20 -2.02
CA ALA A 306 10.14 8.06 -0.56
C ALA A 306 8.72 8.32 -0.04
N TYR A 307 8.04 9.34 -0.58
CA TYR A 307 6.66 9.64 -0.25
C TYR A 307 5.74 8.46 -0.57
N ILE A 308 5.81 7.88 -1.79
CA ILE A 308 4.97 6.72 -2.15
C ILE A 308 5.31 5.51 -1.27
N ALA A 309 6.60 5.23 -1.04
CA ALA A 309 7.03 4.09 -0.22
C ALA A 309 6.51 4.20 1.23
N LYS A 310 6.46 5.41 1.79
CA LYS A 310 5.93 5.68 3.14
C LYS A 310 4.48 5.17 3.29
N TYR A 311 3.62 5.39 2.30
CA TYR A 311 2.20 5.03 2.41
C TYR A 311 1.89 3.57 2.18
N VAL A 312 2.74 2.87 1.44
CA VAL A 312 2.52 1.45 1.15
C VAL A 312 2.63 0.57 2.41
N THR A 313 3.32 1.05 3.44
CA THR A 313 3.43 0.34 4.72
C THR A 313 2.29 0.59 5.69
N LYS A 314 1.51 1.67 5.49
CA LYS A 314 0.44 2.02 6.40
C LYS A 314 -0.75 1.08 6.24
N GLY A 315 -1.20 0.54 7.36
CA GLY A 315 -2.49 -0.16 7.48
C GLY A 315 -3.65 0.83 7.61
N ALA A 316 -4.87 0.30 7.62
CA ALA A 316 -6.05 1.13 7.92
C ALA A 316 -6.07 1.56 9.40
N ASP A 317 -5.47 0.74 10.27
CA ASP A 317 -5.31 0.94 11.71
C ASP A 317 -4.38 2.10 12.08
N GLU A 318 -3.27 2.29 11.37
CA GLU A 318 -2.30 3.37 11.64
C GLU A 318 -2.90 4.78 11.43
N THR A 319 -3.98 4.88 10.68
CA THR A 319 -4.75 6.13 10.49
C THR A 319 -5.96 6.22 11.41
N GLY A 320 -6.19 5.21 12.25
CA GLY A 320 -7.40 5.03 13.04
C GLY A 320 -8.66 4.78 12.20
N ALA A 321 -8.48 4.46 10.91
CA ALA A 321 -9.57 4.33 9.95
C ALA A 321 -10.16 2.91 9.94
N GLY A 322 -9.42 1.86 10.30
CA GLY A 322 -9.92 0.48 10.28
C GLY A 322 -9.08 -0.47 11.13
N ILE A 323 -9.15 -1.76 10.82
CA ILE A 323 -8.39 -2.81 11.52
C ILE A 323 -7.60 -3.66 10.53
N ASP A 324 -6.55 -4.32 11.01
CA ASP A 324 -5.58 -5.02 10.17
C ASP A 324 -5.85 -6.52 9.95
N HIS A 325 -7.00 -6.99 10.38
CA HIS A 325 -7.49 -8.32 10.14
C HIS A 325 -8.94 -8.26 9.65
N ARG A 326 -9.38 -9.28 8.93
CA ARG A 326 -10.76 -9.31 8.46
C ARG A 326 -11.70 -9.42 9.66
N ALA A 327 -12.68 -8.53 9.73
CA ALA A 327 -13.87 -8.73 10.53
C ALA A 327 -14.80 -9.66 9.75
N LEU A 328 -14.87 -10.93 10.15
CA LEU A 328 -15.63 -11.98 9.46
C LEU A 328 -17.00 -12.17 10.08
N THR A 329 -17.19 -11.72 11.32
CA THR A 329 -18.45 -11.79 12.05
C THR A 329 -18.97 -10.40 12.39
N ARG A 330 -20.26 -10.32 12.72
CA ARG A 330 -20.87 -9.10 13.27
C ARG A 330 -20.21 -8.71 14.61
N THR A 331 -19.89 -9.70 15.44
CA THR A 331 -19.22 -9.49 16.72
C THR A 331 -17.85 -8.85 16.51
N ASP A 332 -17.07 -9.29 15.53
CA ASP A 332 -15.75 -8.70 15.21
C ASP A 332 -15.89 -7.21 14.88
N VAL A 333 -16.94 -6.83 14.14
CA VAL A 333 -17.24 -5.42 13.84
C VAL A 333 -17.63 -4.66 15.10
N GLU A 334 -18.48 -5.24 15.95
CA GLU A 334 -18.98 -4.60 17.16
C GLU A 334 -17.88 -4.40 18.22
N THR A 335 -16.95 -5.33 18.36
CA THR A 335 -15.84 -5.29 19.33
C THR A 335 -14.56 -4.66 18.79
N ALA A 336 -14.55 -4.17 17.55
CA ALA A 336 -13.38 -3.56 16.95
C ALA A 336 -12.91 -2.33 17.75
N ALA A 337 -11.64 -2.32 18.15
CA ALA A 337 -11.00 -1.20 18.87
C ALA A 337 -10.67 -0.03 17.92
N VAL A 338 -11.69 0.65 17.42
CA VAL A 338 -11.59 1.80 16.50
C VAL A 338 -12.41 2.99 17.01
N ASN A 339 -12.17 4.18 16.46
CA ASN A 339 -13.01 5.34 16.80
C ASN A 339 -14.44 5.18 16.26
N ALA A 340 -15.36 6.01 16.77
CA ALA A 340 -16.78 5.94 16.44
C ALA A 340 -17.06 6.10 14.93
N HIS A 341 -16.27 6.92 14.22
CA HIS A 341 -16.44 7.15 12.79
C HIS A 341 -16.08 5.91 11.96
N ALA A 342 -14.93 5.30 12.24
CA ALA A 342 -14.51 4.04 11.61
C ALA A 342 -15.51 2.91 11.92
N HIS A 343 -15.98 2.83 13.17
CA HIS A 343 -16.99 1.85 13.58
C HIS A 343 -18.29 1.98 12.77
N ALA A 344 -18.77 3.21 12.58
CA ALA A 344 -19.94 3.48 11.76
C ALA A 344 -19.73 3.06 10.29
N LEU A 345 -18.55 3.34 9.70
CA LEU A 345 -18.22 2.86 8.35
C LEU A 345 -18.19 1.32 8.27
N MET A 346 -17.61 0.64 9.26
CA MET A 346 -17.59 -0.83 9.32
C MET A 346 -19.01 -1.42 9.41
N ARG A 347 -19.88 -0.82 10.25
CA ARG A 347 -21.30 -1.19 10.34
C ARG A 347 -22.02 -0.97 9.01
N THR A 348 -21.77 0.15 8.33
CA THR A 348 -22.35 0.44 7.02
C THR A 348 -21.89 -0.58 5.97
N CYS A 349 -20.63 -0.99 5.95
CA CYS A 349 -20.18 -2.11 5.11
C CYS A 349 -20.97 -3.39 5.39
N TRP A 350 -21.28 -3.68 6.66
CA TRP A 350 -22.01 -4.88 7.04
C TRP A 350 -23.47 -4.87 6.60
N HIS A 351 -24.15 -3.72 6.77
CA HIS A 351 -25.52 -3.50 6.32
C HIS A 351 -25.63 -3.54 4.80
N LEU A 352 -24.80 -2.77 4.08
CA LEU A 352 -24.81 -2.74 2.62
C LEU A 352 -24.40 -4.10 2.03
N GLY A 353 -23.48 -4.83 2.67
CA GLY A 353 -23.10 -6.17 2.25
C GLY A 353 -24.16 -7.25 2.50
N ALA A 354 -25.31 -6.90 3.10
CA ALA A 354 -26.49 -7.77 3.17
C ALA A 354 -27.41 -7.63 1.94
N LEU A 355 -27.25 -6.57 1.15
CA LEU A 355 -28.09 -6.26 0.01
C LEU A 355 -27.65 -7.07 -1.21
N GLN A 356 -28.59 -7.75 -1.85
CA GLN A 356 -28.32 -8.62 -3.00
C GLN A 356 -27.68 -7.85 -4.15
N GLU A 357 -28.07 -6.60 -4.38
CA GLU A 357 -27.56 -5.76 -5.47
C GLU A 357 -26.07 -5.39 -5.28
N TYR A 358 -25.55 -5.54 -4.06
CA TYR A 358 -24.16 -5.27 -3.69
C TYR A 358 -23.34 -6.53 -3.37
N GLU A 359 -23.89 -7.73 -3.61
CA GLU A 359 -23.21 -9.01 -3.42
C GLU A 359 -21.82 -9.07 -4.13
N PRO A 360 -21.66 -8.61 -5.39
CA PRO A 360 -20.36 -8.59 -6.07
C PRO A 360 -19.30 -7.66 -5.45
N LEU A 361 -19.69 -6.77 -4.53
CA LEU A 361 -18.77 -5.89 -3.82
C LEU A 361 -18.13 -6.57 -2.61
N HIS A 362 -18.74 -7.64 -2.09
CA HIS A 362 -18.33 -8.38 -0.89
C HIS A 362 -18.00 -7.46 0.31
N LEU A 363 -18.83 -6.44 0.56
CA LEU A 363 -18.52 -5.36 1.51
C LEU A 363 -18.20 -5.84 2.93
N ARG A 364 -18.83 -6.93 3.38
CA ARG A 364 -18.53 -7.58 4.67
C ARG A 364 -17.06 -8.01 4.78
N ALA A 365 -16.53 -8.67 3.74
CA ALA A 365 -15.12 -9.11 3.72
C ALA A 365 -14.13 -7.93 3.75
N TRP A 366 -14.58 -6.73 3.38
CA TRP A 366 -13.79 -5.49 3.33
C TRP A 366 -14.18 -4.48 4.42
N ALA A 367 -14.95 -4.88 5.44
CA ALA A 367 -15.32 -3.99 6.54
C ALA A 367 -14.09 -3.44 7.26
N HIS A 368 -13.06 -4.28 7.46
CA HIS A 368 -11.79 -3.90 8.06
C HIS A 368 -11.02 -2.79 7.32
N THR A 369 -11.27 -2.63 6.01
CA THR A 369 -10.76 -1.55 5.16
C THR A 369 -11.87 -0.58 4.73
N LEU A 370 -12.96 -0.50 5.50
CA LEU A 370 -14.06 0.44 5.29
C LEU A 370 -14.65 0.39 3.87
N GLY A 371 -14.71 -0.81 3.29
CA GLY A 371 -15.22 -1.05 1.94
C GLY A 371 -14.21 -0.81 0.82
N TYR A 372 -13.01 -0.30 1.11
CA TYR A 372 -11.96 -0.19 0.10
C TYR A 372 -11.39 -1.58 -0.20
N ARG A 373 -11.60 -2.02 -1.44
CA ARG A 373 -11.23 -3.36 -1.92
C ARG A 373 -10.06 -3.37 -2.90
N GLY A 374 -9.41 -2.22 -3.10
CA GLY A 374 -8.30 -2.06 -4.04
C GLY A 374 -6.96 -2.46 -3.44
N HIS A 375 -5.95 -2.69 -4.30
CA HIS A 375 -4.57 -2.76 -3.84
C HIS A 375 -4.08 -1.37 -3.42
N ILE A 376 -3.41 -1.30 -2.27
CA ILE A 376 -2.79 -0.06 -1.79
C ILE A 376 -1.77 0.46 -2.79
N LEU A 377 -0.91 -0.39 -3.36
CA LEU A 377 -0.02 -0.01 -4.46
C LEU A 377 -0.45 -0.71 -5.74
N THR A 378 -0.45 0.00 -6.86
CA THR A 378 -0.63 -0.58 -8.20
C THR A 378 0.27 0.15 -9.19
N LYS A 379 1.01 -0.59 -10.01
CA LYS A 379 1.74 -0.03 -11.15
C LYS A 379 1.24 -0.60 -12.47
N SER A 380 1.38 0.16 -13.55
CA SER A 380 1.25 -0.38 -14.89
C SER A 380 2.41 -1.33 -15.19
N HIS A 381 2.20 -2.26 -16.13
CA HIS A 381 3.17 -3.31 -16.44
C HIS A 381 4.56 -2.75 -16.81
N ALA A 382 4.60 -1.74 -17.69
CA ALA A 382 5.82 -1.13 -18.22
C ALA A 382 6.35 0.05 -17.40
N TYR A 383 5.79 0.34 -16.23
CA TYR A 383 6.26 1.48 -15.44
C TYR A 383 7.71 1.30 -14.95
N SER A 384 8.02 0.12 -14.40
CA SER A 384 9.35 -0.24 -13.88
C SER A 384 9.47 -1.75 -13.62
N THR A 385 10.56 -2.16 -12.96
CA THR A 385 10.84 -3.54 -12.50
C THR A 385 9.74 -4.15 -11.60
N THR A 386 9.89 -5.42 -11.21
CA THR A 386 8.91 -6.13 -10.37
C THR A 386 9.46 -6.48 -8.99
N TYR A 387 8.59 -6.64 -8.01
CA TYR A 387 8.99 -7.20 -6.70
C TYR A 387 9.65 -8.57 -6.83
N ALA A 388 9.24 -9.39 -7.81
CA ALA A 388 9.86 -10.68 -8.06
C ALA A 388 11.32 -10.53 -8.52
N ALA A 389 11.59 -9.62 -9.45
CA ALA A 389 12.95 -9.32 -9.92
C ALA A 389 13.82 -8.74 -8.80
N LEU A 390 13.28 -7.84 -7.97
CA LEU A 390 14.00 -7.29 -6.81
C LEU A 390 14.37 -8.38 -5.79
N ARG A 391 13.46 -9.33 -5.53
CA ARG A 391 13.74 -10.49 -4.68
C ARG A 391 14.77 -11.43 -5.29
N ALA A 392 14.67 -11.72 -6.58
CA ALA A 392 15.62 -12.57 -7.29
C ALA A 392 17.04 -11.98 -7.26
N GLY A 393 17.18 -10.67 -7.53
CA GLY A 393 18.48 -10.00 -7.46
C GLY A 393 19.10 -10.02 -6.05
N ARG A 394 18.29 -9.96 -4.98
CA ARG A 394 18.79 -10.15 -3.61
C ARG A 394 19.21 -11.59 -3.33
N ALA A 395 18.46 -12.57 -3.82
CA ALA A 395 18.81 -13.98 -3.65
C ALA A 395 20.15 -14.30 -4.34
N GLN A 396 20.35 -13.80 -5.55
CA GLN A 396 21.62 -13.92 -6.27
C GLN A 396 22.79 -13.28 -5.52
N LEU A 397 22.61 -12.06 -5.00
CA LEU A 397 23.65 -11.39 -4.20
C LEU A 397 24.01 -12.18 -2.93
N ALA A 398 23.03 -12.80 -2.29
CA ALA A 398 23.24 -13.62 -1.10
C ALA A 398 23.92 -14.98 -1.41
N GLN A 399 23.87 -15.43 -2.66
CA GLN A 399 24.32 -16.76 -3.06
C GLN A 399 25.77 -16.84 -3.53
N GLN A 400 26.56 -15.73 -3.54
CA GLN A 400 27.97 -15.63 -3.99
C GLN A 400 28.63 -16.98 -4.36
N GLY A 401 28.30 -17.49 -5.55
CA GLY A 401 28.59 -18.85 -5.99
C GLY A 401 27.78 -19.19 -7.25
N ASP A 402 28.48 -19.42 -8.35
CA ASP A 402 27.93 -19.58 -9.70
C ASP A 402 27.40 -21.01 -9.95
N VAL A 403 26.45 -21.45 -9.12
CA VAL A 403 25.86 -22.79 -9.28
C VAL A 403 24.59 -22.68 -10.14
N THR A 404 24.77 -22.78 -11.46
CA THR A 404 23.67 -22.85 -12.41
C THR A 404 23.10 -24.27 -12.47
N GLY A 405 22.02 -24.51 -11.74
CA GLY A 405 21.32 -25.80 -11.71
C GLY A 405 19.81 -25.68 -11.85
N VAL A 406 19.16 -26.76 -12.29
CA VAL A 406 17.70 -26.87 -12.28
C VAL A 406 17.28 -27.29 -10.87
N ALA A 407 16.47 -26.48 -10.19
CA ALA A 407 15.96 -26.79 -8.86
C ALA A 407 14.52 -27.32 -8.94
N HIS A 408 14.27 -28.46 -8.29
CA HIS A 408 12.92 -28.94 -7.98
C HIS A 408 12.70 -28.85 -6.48
N ALA A 409 11.59 -28.24 -6.11
CA ALA A 409 11.25 -27.96 -4.73
C ALA A 409 9.84 -28.46 -4.44
N GLN A 410 9.68 -29.16 -3.32
CA GLN A 410 8.40 -29.60 -2.80
C GLN A 410 8.23 -28.97 -1.42
N TRP A 411 7.28 -28.05 -1.29
CA TRP A 411 7.05 -27.30 -0.06
C TRP A 411 5.58 -27.36 0.34
N GLY A 412 5.33 -27.76 1.59
CA GLY A 412 4.01 -27.71 2.23
C GLY A 412 3.96 -26.61 3.30
N TYR A 413 2.85 -25.86 3.33
CA TYR A 413 2.56 -24.94 4.44
C TYR A 413 2.15 -25.74 5.68
N ILE A 414 2.78 -25.47 6.81
CA ILE A 414 2.48 -26.17 8.07
C ILE A 414 2.14 -25.24 9.24
N GLY A 415 2.20 -23.91 9.03
CA GLY A 415 1.80 -22.94 10.04
C GLY A 415 2.48 -21.59 9.90
N SER A 416 2.29 -20.73 10.90
CA SER A 416 2.90 -19.41 10.95
C SER A 416 2.97 -18.85 12.36
N GLY A 417 3.89 -17.91 12.58
CA GLY A 417 4.02 -17.20 13.85
C GLY A 417 5.06 -17.82 14.78
N HIS A 418 5.42 -17.06 15.80
CA HIS A 418 6.35 -17.50 16.85
C HIS A 418 5.57 -17.92 18.09
N SER A 419 6.17 -18.78 18.90
CA SER A 419 5.77 -18.94 20.30
C SER A 419 6.12 -17.67 21.10
N PRO A 420 5.53 -17.44 22.29
CA PRO A 420 5.75 -16.22 23.06
C PRO A 420 7.22 -15.90 23.36
N GLY A 421 8.05 -16.90 23.66
CA GLY A 421 9.49 -16.71 23.90
C GLY A 421 10.26 -16.48 22.59
N ALA A 422 9.91 -17.18 21.51
CA ALA A 422 10.50 -16.98 20.19
C ALA A 422 10.28 -15.56 19.64
N MET A 423 9.15 -14.92 19.99
CA MET A 423 8.86 -13.53 19.64
C MET A 423 9.91 -12.56 20.20
N LEU A 424 10.41 -12.81 21.42
CA LEU A 424 11.43 -11.96 22.05
C LEU A 424 12.74 -11.99 21.27
N PHE A 425 13.21 -13.18 20.87
CA PHE A 425 14.41 -13.33 20.04
C PHE A 425 14.25 -12.70 18.66
N ALA A 426 13.09 -12.91 18.01
CA ALA A 426 12.83 -12.33 16.70
C ALA A 426 12.81 -10.79 16.75
N ALA A 427 12.23 -10.20 17.81
CA ALA A 427 12.24 -8.77 18.05
C ALA A 427 13.67 -8.24 18.27
N GLY A 428 14.47 -8.90 19.12
CA GLY A 428 15.86 -8.52 19.36
C GLY A 428 16.72 -8.57 18.10
N ILE A 429 16.60 -9.64 17.30
CA ILE A 429 17.29 -9.74 15.99
C ILE A 429 16.85 -8.61 15.06
N ALA A 430 15.55 -8.32 14.99
CA ALA A 430 15.05 -7.25 14.15
C ALA A 430 15.61 -5.88 14.56
N GLU A 431 15.71 -5.61 15.87
CA GLU A 431 16.29 -4.39 16.42
C GLU A 431 17.79 -4.28 16.12
N GLU A 432 18.56 -5.33 16.37
CA GLU A 432 20.00 -5.41 16.06
C GLU A 432 20.27 -5.10 14.58
N LEU A 433 19.56 -5.78 13.67
CA LEU A 433 19.68 -5.55 12.23
C LEU A 433 19.27 -4.13 11.83
N THR A 434 18.33 -3.53 12.55
CA THR A 434 17.91 -2.13 12.33
C THR A 434 19.02 -1.16 12.73
N LEU A 435 19.64 -1.37 13.89
CA LEU A 435 20.72 -0.54 14.38
C LEU A 435 21.94 -0.62 13.45
N ASN A 436 22.31 -1.82 13.02
CA ASN A 436 23.41 -2.02 12.07
C ASN A 436 23.20 -1.25 10.75
N LEU A 437 21.97 -1.24 10.23
CA LEU A 437 21.64 -0.45 9.04
C LEU A 437 21.72 1.07 9.29
N HIS A 438 21.39 1.55 10.48
CA HIS A 438 21.53 2.96 10.83
C HIS A 438 23.00 3.37 10.94
N VAL A 439 23.84 2.55 11.58
CA VAL A 439 25.29 2.79 11.70
C VAL A 439 25.92 2.87 10.30
N VAL A 440 25.66 1.88 9.44
CA VAL A 440 26.17 1.87 8.05
C VAL A 440 25.70 3.09 7.24
N ARG A 441 24.47 3.58 7.47
CA ARG A 441 23.97 4.80 6.82
C ARG A 441 24.59 6.08 7.38
N HIS A 442 24.84 6.15 8.69
CA HIS A 442 25.44 7.32 9.34
C HIS A 442 26.88 7.53 8.89
N ASP A 443 27.59 6.43 8.59
CA ASP A 443 28.95 6.45 8.03
C ASP A 443 28.99 6.80 6.53
N SER A 444 27.82 6.92 5.86
CA SER A 444 27.70 7.15 4.41
C SER A 444 27.10 8.53 4.01
N HIS A 445 27.09 9.51 4.93
CA HIS A 445 26.62 10.91 4.78
C HIS A 445 25.10 11.25 4.91
N TYR A 446 24.91 12.33 5.69
CA TYR A 446 23.79 13.23 5.98
C TYR A 446 22.74 13.47 4.88
N VAL A 447 21.45 13.20 5.16
CA VAL A 447 20.32 14.00 4.64
C VAL A 447 19.21 14.07 5.70
N GLN A 448 19.01 15.26 6.28
CA GLN A 448 17.91 15.60 7.19
C GLN A 448 16.58 15.73 6.45
N GLY A 449 15.49 15.52 7.20
CA GLY A 449 14.13 15.39 6.70
C GLY A 449 13.52 16.66 6.13
N ILE A 450 12.69 16.46 5.10
CA ILE A 450 11.81 17.48 4.55
C ILE A 450 10.38 17.14 4.98
N VAL A 451 9.81 18.04 5.79
CA VAL A 451 8.39 18.06 6.16
C VAL A 451 7.63 18.75 5.02
N TRP A 452 6.70 18.04 4.39
CA TRP A 452 5.74 18.63 3.46
C TRP A 452 4.50 19.11 4.22
N PRO A 453 3.93 20.29 3.91
CA PRO A 453 2.66 20.71 4.45
C PRO A 453 1.52 19.83 3.92
N ARG A 454 0.55 19.57 4.79
CA ARG A 454 -0.61 18.67 4.61
C ARG A 454 -1.64 19.22 3.64
#